data_AF-A0A6G6PMG6-F1
#
_entry.id   AF-A0A6G6PMG6-F1
#
_cell.length_a   1.000
_cell.length_b   1.000
_cell.length_c   1.000
_cell.angle_alpha   90.00
_cell.angle_beta   90.00
_cell.angle_gamma   90.00
#
_symmetry.space_group_name_H-M   'P 1'
#
loop_
_entity.id
_entity.type
_entity.pdbx_description
1 polymer ?
#
loop_
_entity_poly.entity_id
_entity_poly.type
_entity_poly.pdbx_seq_one_letter_code
_entity_poly.pdbx_strand_id
1 'polypeptide(L)'
;MKNPKLIVKPFAKNGQKNVIPENYETSMDSNQATWDQGFGQITMLPVAAGGLPPKGQDFNGILNQISENIVYQSQGGRFKFSPEYAESIGGYPKGAILQSDDEKKEYQSSIDNNKVNFNTATQTQVNAAWKLISTDDMLQQIAGKQPSGSYAIKGDSYTKIESDGRYQPKGNYAPAGDYATNVALTNGLDKKFNKTGGSISGNVTVEGDVASKYNGYIVKLETRGGKTGIVSSTDNQMYYTHTLQEKSGTLMHLGDGGWMSDTGAVFGGISLLSDYRLNSIGYAYSASQTDTYHKTNHHFLNVFGYVNRNYGVQLAFTNDGRVGFRNIENNTTKEWADFYTTINTTIDRNGCLKVAGTSNELSDFPVGSPIPWPQATAPTGFLVCNGQTFNKTTYPLLAVAYPSGKLPDLRSEFIRGLDAGRNVDSGRTVLSAQSDAMQNITGEIGWGENGLFTIANGVFTPTQSTTNRIASAGDAGTSVSRAKFEASNQARTANENRPRNIAFLYIVRAA
;
A
#
# COMPACT_ATOMS: atom_id res chain seq x y z
N MET A 1 18.83 -22.37 24.17
CA MET A 1 18.23 -21.08 24.59
C MET A 1 19.27 -20.23 25.33
N LYS A 2 19.42 -18.95 24.97
CA LYS A 2 20.22 -18.01 25.78
C LYS A 2 19.39 -17.64 27.01
N ASN A 3 19.98 -17.73 28.20
CA ASN A 3 19.29 -17.34 29.43
C ASN A 3 18.72 -15.91 29.29
N PRO A 4 17.50 -15.65 29.81
CA PRO A 4 16.97 -14.30 29.86
C PRO A 4 17.94 -13.39 30.63
N LYS A 5 17.90 -12.09 30.34
CA LYS A 5 18.71 -11.11 31.07
C LYS A 5 18.24 -11.12 32.53
N LEU A 6 19.10 -11.61 33.43
CA LEU A 6 18.78 -11.73 34.85
C LEU A 6 18.78 -10.34 35.50
N ILE A 7 17.76 -10.08 36.31
CA ILE A 7 17.69 -8.90 37.17
C ILE A 7 18.66 -9.13 38.33
N VAL A 8 19.61 -8.21 38.52
CA VAL A 8 20.68 -8.35 39.55
C VAL A 8 20.34 -7.71 40.89
N LYS A 9 19.35 -6.80 40.91
CA LYS A 9 18.91 -6.07 42.12
C LYS A 9 17.41 -5.78 42.01
N PRO A 10 16.67 -5.91 43.12
CA PRO A 10 15.27 -5.47 43.16
C PRO A 10 15.13 -4.00 42.81
N PHE A 11 14.05 -3.69 42.09
CA PHE A 11 13.65 -2.32 41.78
C PHE A 11 13.44 -1.54 43.07
N ALA A 12 13.87 -0.28 43.11
CA ALA A 12 13.77 0.59 44.30
C ALA A 12 14.27 -0.03 45.63
N LYS A 13 15.24 -0.96 45.61
CA LYS A 13 15.79 -1.59 46.83
C LYS A 13 16.17 -0.57 47.91
N ASN A 14 16.81 0.53 47.51
CA ASN A 14 17.22 1.65 48.38
C ASN A 14 16.39 2.93 48.14
N GLY A 15 15.30 2.85 47.36
CA GLY A 15 14.44 3.99 47.04
C GLY A 15 13.27 4.11 48.02
N GLN A 16 12.57 5.24 47.98
CA GLN A 16 11.31 5.42 48.72
C GLN A 16 10.24 4.47 48.17
N LYS A 17 9.68 3.63 49.05
CA LYS A 17 8.64 2.67 48.73
C LYS A 17 7.70 2.48 49.92
N ASN A 18 6.44 2.20 49.63
CA ASN A 18 5.46 1.78 50.62
C ASN A 18 5.37 0.25 50.66
N VAL A 19 4.99 -0.30 51.80
CA VAL A 19 4.53 -1.69 51.89
C VAL A 19 3.10 -1.73 51.36
N ILE A 20 2.81 -2.66 50.45
CA ILE A 20 1.51 -2.78 49.80
C ILE A 20 0.62 -3.70 50.64
N PRO A 21 -0.48 -3.22 51.23
CA PRO A 21 -1.38 -4.06 52.00
C PRO A 21 -2.10 -5.09 51.13
N GLU A 22 -2.47 -6.22 51.73
CA GLU A 22 -3.21 -7.27 51.01
C GLU A 22 -4.62 -6.81 50.65
N ASN A 23 -5.32 -6.15 51.58
CA ASN A 23 -6.71 -5.72 51.42
C ASN A 23 -6.87 -4.21 51.59
N TYR A 24 -7.86 -3.64 50.90
CA TYR A 24 -8.25 -2.24 51.09
C TYR A 24 -9.02 -2.02 52.40
N GLU A 25 -8.65 -0.97 53.15
CA GLU A 25 -9.38 -0.47 54.32
C GLU A 25 -9.86 0.97 54.08
N THR A 26 -11.04 1.32 54.59
CA THR A 26 -11.64 2.67 54.41
C THR A 26 -10.86 3.79 55.09
N SER A 27 -9.93 3.45 55.97
CA SER A 27 -8.97 4.35 56.63
C SER A 27 -7.77 4.71 55.75
N MET A 28 -7.55 4.00 54.63
CA MET A 28 -6.43 4.21 53.72
C MET A 28 -6.69 5.38 52.77
N ASP A 29 -5.62 6.00 52.30
CA ASP A 29 -5.72 7.04 51.28
C ASP A 29 -6.33 6.45 50.00
N SER A 30 -7.31 7.16 49.43
CA SER A 30 -8.10 6.66 48.30
C SER A 30 -7.30 6.40 47.02
N ASN A 31 -6.09 6.96 46.90
CA ASN A 31 -5.17 6.75 45.78
C ASN A 31 -4.01 5.77 46.08
N GLN A 32 -4.09 5.03 47.18
CA GLN A 32 -3.13 3.98 47.55
C GLN A 32 -3.46 2.64 46.89
N ALA A 33 -2.43 1.86 46.55
CA ALA A 33 -2.61 0.51 46.00
C ALA A 33 -2.68 -0.58 47.10
N THR A 34 -3.42 -1.64 46.78
CA THR A 34 -3.46 -2.91 47.53
C THR A 34 -3.33 -4.11 46.58
N TRP A 35 -3.01 -5.30 47.10
CA TRP A 35 -2.92 -6.51 46.27
C TRP A 35 -4.27 -7.01 45.77
N ASP A 36 -5.34 -6.87 46.57
CA ASP A 36 -6.69 -7.31 46.20
C ASP A 36 -7.35 -6.44 45.12
N GLN A 37 -7.20 -5.11 45.20
CA GLN A 37 -7.92 -4.15 44.34
C GLN A 37 -7.02 -3.38 43.37
N GLY A 38 -5.68 -3.47 43.51
CA GLY A 38 -4.75 -2.67 42.72
C GLY A 38 -4.89 -1.18 43.03
N PHE A 39 -4.78 -0.31 42.02
CA PHE A 39 -5.06 1.11 42.18
C PHE A 39 -6.56 1.39 42.02
N GLY A 40 -7.16 2.08 42.99
CA GLY A 40 -8.58 2.43 42.98
C GLY A 40 -8.97 3.33 41.79
N GLN A 41 -10.26 3.33 41.43
CA GLN A 41 -10.81 4.06 40.28
C GLN A 41 -10.50 5.57 40.29
N ILE A 42 -10.35 6.17 41.48
CA ILE A 42 -9.98 7.58 41.62
C ILE A 42 -8.64 7.92 40.96
N THR A 43 -7.77 6.92 40.77
CA THR A 43 -6.48 7.07 40.06
C THR A 43 -6.57 6.98 38.54
N MET A 44 -7.73 6.61 38.03
CA MET A 44 -8.01 6.46 36.60
C MET A 44 -8.88 7.60 36.06
N LEU A 45 -9.28 8.55 36.93
CA LEU A 45 -10.01 9.74 36.54
C LEU A 45 -9.04 10.88 36.20
N PRO A 46 -9.36 11.75 35.21
CA PRO A 46 -8.59 12.95 34.97
C PRO A 46 -8.54 13.83 36.23
N VAL A 47 -7.41 14.50 36.46
CA VAL A 47 -7.25 15.44 37.60
C VAL A 47 -8.33 16.52 37.58
N ALA A 48 -8.73 16.98 36.39
CA ALA A 48 -9.81 17.95 36.21
C ALA A 48 -11.20 17.44 36.66
N ALA A 49 -11.38 16.13 36.79
CA ALA A 49 -12.60 15.49 37.30
C ALA A 49 -12.47 15.05 38.78
N GLY A 50 -11.45 15.53 39.50
CA GLY A 50 -11.19 15.18 40.89
C GLY A 50 -10.39 13.89 41.10
N GLY A 51 -9.81 13.33 40.02
CA GLY A 51 -8.92 12.17 40.12
C GLY A 51 -7.60 12.50 40.83
N LEU A 52 -7.04 11.52 41.53
CA LEU A 52 -5.76 11.63 42.23
C LEU A 52 -4.72 10.72 41.58
N PRO A 53 -3.51 11.18 41.28
CA PRO A 53 -2.50 10.32 40.66
C PRO A 53 -2.16 9.14 41.58
N PRO A 54 -1.83 7.95 41.01
CA PRO A 54 -1.32 6.85 41.80
C PRO A 54 0.01 7.21 42.45
N LYS A 55 0.25 6.76 43.68
CA LYS A 55 1.46 7.11 44.43
C LYS A 55 2.70 6.45 43.84
N GLY A 56 3.74 7.23 43.58
CA GLY A 56 5.03 6.70 43.09
C GLY A 56 5.69 5.73 44.07
N GLN A 57 5.49 5.91 45.38
CA GLN A 57 5.97 4.99 46.41
C GLN A 57 5.28 3.62 46.34
N ASP A 58 4.02 3.57 45.91
CA ASP A 58 3.28 2.31 45.74
C ASP A 58 3.75 1.57 44.50
N PHE A 59 3.98 2.27 43.39
CA PHE A 59 4.65 1.69 42.22
C PHE A 59 6.01 1.09 42.59
N ASN A 60 6.81 1.82 43.36
CA ASN A 60 8.10 1.32 43.84
C ASN A 60 7.93 0.11 44.76
N GLY A 61 6.93 0.10 45.65
CA GLY A 61 6.61 -1.02 46.54
C GLY A 61 6.23 -2.29 45.79
N ILE A 62 5.27 -2.19 44.87
CA ILE A 62 4.80 -3.32 44.02
C ILE A 62 5.97 -3.89 43.21
N LEU A 63 6.69 -3.02 42.49
CA LEU A 63 7.80 -3.45 41.65
C LEU A 63 8.97 -4.00 42.47
N ASN A 64 9.21 -3.46 43.67
CA ASN A 64 10.22 -3.98 44.57
C ASN A 64 9.88 -5.40 45.03
N GLN A 65 8.68 -5.66 45.55
CA GLN A 65 8.28 -6.98 46.05
C GLN A 65 8.29 -8.06 44.94
N ILE A 66 7.80 -7.74 43.73
CA ILE A 66 7.85 -8.65 42.58
C ILE A 66 9.30 -8.93 42.16
N SER A 67 10.13 -7.88 42.07
CA SER A 67 11.52 -8.04 41.65
C SER A 67 12.40 -8.69 42.71
N GLU A 68 12.06 -8.63 44.01
CA GLU A 68 12.70 -9.41 45.08
C GLU A 68 12.55 -10.91 44.84
N ASN A 69 11.33 -11.38 44.56
CA ASN A 69 11.06 -12.78 44.23
C ASN A 69 11.74 -13.23 42.93
N ILE A 70 11.81 -12.35 41.92
CA ILE A 70 12.49 -12.65 40.66
C ILE A 70 14.00 -12.74 40.86
N VAL A 71 14.61 -11.82 41.63
CA VAL A 71 16.05 -11.82 41.92
C VAL A 71 16.41 -13.05 42.74
N TYR A 72 15.62 -13.39 43.76
CA TYR A 72 15.83 -14.57 44.60
C TYR A 72 15.84 -15.85 43.75
N GLN A 73 14.84 -16.05 42.90
CA GLN A 73 14.79 -17.22 42.00
C GLN A 73 15.89 -17.20 40.92
N SER A 74 16.24 -16.01 40.40
CA SER A 74 17.32 -15.86 39.41
C SER A 74 18.71 -16.18 39.97
N GLN A 75 18.88 -16.05 41.30
CA GLN A 75 20.10 -16.46 42.01
C GLN A 75 20.12 -17.95 42.36
N GLY A 76 19.08 -18.71 41.97
CA GLY A 76 18.93 -20.13 42.30
C GLY A 76 18.20 -20.38 43.62
N GLY A 77 17.62 -19.35 44.25
CA GLY A 77 16.85 -19.47 45.47
C GLY A 77 15.58 -20.32 45.29
N ARG A 78 15.26 -21.11 46.30
CA ARG A 78 14.09 -21.99 46.36
C ARG A 78 13.25 -21.63 47.58
N PHE A 79 11.97 -21.34 47.38
CA PHE A 79 11.11 -20.94 48.48
C PHE A 79 10.97 -22.06 49.52
N LYS A 80 11.05 -21.69 50.80
CA LYS A 80 10.84 -22.60 51.93
C LYS A 80 9.34 -22.74 52.22
N PHE A 81 8.96 -23.77 52.97
CA PHE A 81 7.57 -23.93 53.40
C PHE A 81 7.20 -22.82 54.40
N SER A 82 6.24 -21.96 54.03
CA SER A 82 5.57 -21.04 54.98
C SER A 82 4.19 -21.59 55.38
N PRO A 83 3.96 -21.84 56.68
CA PRO A 83 2.63 -22.20 57.20
C PRO A 83 1.59 -21.11 56.97
N GLU A 84 1.96 -19.84 57.15
CA GLU A 84 1.06 -18.70 57.01
C GLU A 84 0.62 -18.53 55.55
N TYR A 85 1.58 -18.64 54.62
CA TYR A 85 1.27 -18.60 53.19
C TYR A 85 0.43 -19.79 52.77
N ALA A 86 0.76 -21.00 53.21
CA ALA A 86 -0.02 -22.21 52.93
C ALA A 86 -1.48 -22.05 53.39
N GLU A 87 -1.72 -21.44 54.55
CA GLU A 87 -3.08 -21.18 55.01
C GLU A 87 -3.80 -20.17 54.10
N SER A 88 -3.12 -19.08 53.73
CA SER A 88 -3.68 -18.02 52.89
C SER A 88 -4.09 -18.46 51.48
N ILE A 89 -3.38 -19.42 50.89
CA ILE A 89 -3.66 -19.93 49.53
C ILE A 89 -4.48 -21.23 49.52
N GLY A 90 -4.90 -21.74 50.69
CA GLY A 90 -5.62 -23.01 50.78
C GLY A 90 -4.73 -24.26 50.68
N GLY A 91 -3.41 -24.10 50.75
CA GLY A 91 -2.37 -25.13 50.69
C GLY A 91 -1.62 -25.12 49.36
N TYR A 92 -0.38 -25.60 49.36
CA TYR A 92 0.42 -25.65 48.13
C TYR A 92 -0.18 -26.66 47.14
N PRO A 93 -0.23 -26.34 45.83
CA PRO A 93 -0.77 -27.25 44.82
C PRO A 93 0.15 -28.44 44.58
N LYS A 94 -0.41 -29.53 44.02
CA LYS A 94 0.37 -30.69 43.62
C LYS A 94 1.43 -30.28 42.59
N GLY A 95 2.65 -30.75 42.78
CA GLY A 95 3.79 -30.43 41.94
C GLY A 95 4.59 -29.20 42.39
N ALA A 96 4.13 -28.43 43.38
CA ALA A 96 4.91 -27.34 43.97
C ALA A 96 6.22 -27.86 44.57
N ILE A 97 7.34 -27.19 44.32
CA ILE A 97 8.67 -27.58 44.84
C ILE A 97 9.14 -26.54 45.85
N LEU A 98 9.43 -26.99 47.06
CA LEU A 98 9.89 -26.16 48.17
C LEU A 98 11.16 -26.72 48.81
N GLN A 99 11.96 -25.87 49.45
CA GLN A 99 13.21 -26.24 50.10
C GLN A 99 13.05 -26.42 51.62
N SER A 100 13.81 -27.33 52.21
CA SER A 100 13.96 -27.49 53.67
C SER A 100 14.61 -26.26 54.32
N ASP A 101 14.35 -26.08 55.62
CA ASP A 101 14.87 -24.94 56.37
C ASP A 101 16.41 -24.95 56.46
N ASP A 102 17.00 -26.17 56.49
CA ASP A 102 18.44 -26.41 56.46
C ASP A 102 19.07 -26.32 55.06
N GLU A 103 18.26 -26.04 54.03
CA GLU A 103 18.64 -25.85 52.62
C GLU A 103 19.23 -27.09 51.92
N LYS A 104 19.19 -28.26 52.56
CA LYS A 104 19.79 -29.49 52.03
C LYS A 104 18.86 -30.32 51.15
N LYS A 105 17.54 -30.11 51.24
CA LYS A 105 16.53 -30.96 50.59
C LYS A 105 15.50 -30.11 49.86
N GLU A 106 15.08 -30.57 48.68
CA GLU A 106 13.91 -30.04 47.97
C GLU A 106 12.80 -31.10 47.99
N TYR A 107 11.57 -30.67 48.22
CA TYR A 107 10.39 -31.52 48.27
C TYR A 107 9.37 -31.05 47.25
N GLN A 108 8.88 -31.96 46.41
CA GLN A 108 7.75 -31.74 45.53
C GLN A 108 6.46 -32.22 46.18
N SER A 109 5.43 -31.39 46.18
CA SER A 109 4.13 -31.78 46.71
C SER A 109 3.50 -32.87 45.85
N SER A 110 3.03 -33.94 46.49
CA SER A 110 2.37 -35.09 45.86
C SER A 110 0.84 -34.99 45.85
N ILE A 111 0.26 -34.02 46.57
CA ILE A 111 -1.18 -33.80 46.76
C ILE A 111 -1.53 -32.33 46.53
N ASP A 112 -2.78 -32.03 46.19
CA ASP A 112 -3.28 -30.65 46.16
C ASP A 112 -3.60 -30.13 47.56
N ASN A 113 -3.65 -28.80 47.72
CA ASN A 113 -3.97 -28.13 48.97
C ASN A 113 -3.08 -28.59 50.14
N ASN A 114 -1.79 -28.79 49.85
CA ASN A 114 -0.86 -29.37 50.80
C ASN A 114 -0.44 -28.36 51.88
N LYS A 115 -0.83 -28.64 53.12
CA LYS A 115 -0.48 -27.87 54.32
C LYS A 115 0.51 -28.59 55.24
N VAL A 116 1.03 -29.75 54.84
CA VAL A 116 1.94 -30.53 55.67
C VAL A 116 3.32 -29.87 55.67
N ASN A 117 3.78 -29.36 56.81
CA ASN A 117 5.13 -28.81 56.93
C ASN A 117 6.16 -29.94 57.04
N PHE A 118 6.96 -30.17 56.00
CA PHE A 118 7.97 -31.25 56.00
C PHE A 118 9.17 -31.01 56.93
N ASN A 119 9.34 -29.81 57.47
CA ASN A 119 10.39 -29.52 58.46
C ASN A 119 10.01 -29.98 59.87
N THR A 120 8.71 -30.16 60.16
CA THR A 120 8.20 -30.49 61.52
C THR A 120 7.29 -31.71 61.58
N ALA A 121 6.66 -32.11 60.47
CA ALA A 121 5.81 -33.28 60.40
C ALA A 121 6.60 -34.59 60.51
N THR A 122 5.93 -35.68 60.89
CA THR A 122 6.54 -37.01 60.94
C THR A 122 6.88 -37.54 59.55
N GLN A 123 7.88 -38.41 59.42
CA GLN A 123 8.31 -38.95 58.13
C GLN A 123 7.17 -39.63 57.34
N THR A 124 6.23 -40.28 58.03
CA THR A 124 5.05 -40.91 57.40
C THR A 124 4.12 -39.86 56.77
N GLN A 125 3.88 -38.75 57.47
CA GLN A 125 3.07 -37.64 56.95
C GLN A 125 3.77 -36.93 55.79
N VAL A 126 5.10 -36.76 55.88
CA VAL A 126 5.90 -36.21 54.78
C VAL A 126 5.81 -37.11 53.56
N ASN A 127 6.02 -38.43 53.69
CA ASN A 127 5.96 -39.36 52.56
C ASN A 127 4.58 -39.44 51.89
N ALA A 128 3.50 -39.17 52.63
CA ALA A 128 2.15 -39.16 52.10
C ALA A 128 1.83 -37.89 51.28
N ALA A 129 2.44 -36.75 51.64
CA ALA A 129 2.12 -35.45 51.07
C ALA A 129 3.22 -34.87 50.16
N TRP A 130 4.46 -35.32 50.32
CA TRP A 130 5.65 -34.80 49.67
C TRP A 130 6.55 -35.91 49.14
N LYS A 131 7.19 -35.63 48.02
CA LYS A 131 8.24 -36.45 47.41
C LYS A 131 9.56 -35.69 47.49
N LEU A 132 10.59 -36.30 48.08
CA LEU A 132 11.93 -35.74 48.09
C LEU A 132 12.48 -35.69 46.65
N ILE A 133 13.12 -34.58 46.26
CA ILE A 133 13.78 -34.39 44.96
C ILE A 133 15.16 -33.80 45.22
N SER A 134 16.10 -34.64 45.67
CA SER A 134 17.51 -34.27 45.73
C SER A 134 18.39 -35.41 45.19
N THR A 135 19.66 -35.11 44.87
CA THR A 135 20.64 -36.12 44.42
C THR A 135 20.85 -37.24 45.46
N ASP A 136 20.65 -36.97 46.74
CA ASP A 136 20.74 -37.98 47.81
C ASP A 136 19.55 -38.95 47.80
N ASP A 137 18.37 -38.53 47.33
CA ASP A 137 17.20 -39.40 47.15
C ASP A 137 17.43 -40.40 46.00
N MET A 138 18.07 -39.98 44.91
CA MET A 138 18.48 -40.91 43.85
C MET A 138 19.52 -41.93 44.34
N LEU A 139 20.49 -41.50 45.16
CA LEU A 139 21.49 -42.38 45.77
C LEU A 139 20.86 -43.35 46.79
N GLN A 140 19.90 -42.90 47.60
CA GLN A 140 19.16 -43.78 48.53
C GLN A 140 18.20 -44.73 47.81
N GLN A 141 17.52 -44.30 46.75
CA GLN A 141 16.66 -45.17 45.95
C GLN A 141 17.45 -46.20 45.14
N ILE A 142 18.69 -45.89 44.74
CA ILE A 142 19.63 -46.85 44.15
C ILE A 142 20.17 -47.80 45.24
N ALA A 143 20.55 -47.30 46.41
CA ALA A 143 21.04 -48.12 47.53
C ALA A 143 19.96 -49.07 48.09
N GLY A 144 18.70 -48.63 48.15
CA GLY A 144 17.55 -49.46 48.56
C GLY A 144 17.10 -50.47 47.51
N LYS A 145 17.58 -50.37 46.26
CA LYS A 145 17.36 -51.36 45.19
C LYS A 145 18.54 -52.30 44.98
N GLN A 146 19.65 -52.14 45.69
CA GLN A 146 20.69 -53.15 45.77
C GLN A 146 20.37 -54.16 46.89
N PRO A 147 20.36 -55.48 46.63
CA PRO A 147 20.26 -56.48 47.70
C PRO A 147 21.47 -56.37 48.63
N SER A 148 21.26 -56.47 49.95
CA SER A 148 22.36 -56.53 50.92
C SER A 148 23.26 -57.74 50.63
N GLY A 149 24.49 -57.47 50.19
CA GLY A 149 25.55 -58.44 50.01
C GLY A 149 26.92 -57.78 50.14
N SER A 150 27.87 -58.49 50.74
CA SER A 150 29.25 -58.01 50.92
C SER A 150 29.98 -57.99 49.59
N TYR A 151 30.25 -56.80 49.04
CA TYR A 151 31.00 -56.65 47.79
C TYR A 151 32.48 -56.37 48.06
N ALA A 152 33.36 -57.15 47.43
CA ALA A 152 34.81 -56.99 47.49
C ALA A 152 35.27 -55.76 46.68
N ILE A 153 36.31 -55.08 47.17
CA ILE A 153 36.88 -53.89 46.54
C ILE A 153 37.66 -54.29 45.28
N LYS A 154 37.46 -53.55 44.19
CA LYS A 154 38.10 -53.78 42.89
C LYS A 154 39.64 -53.68 43.02
N GLY A 155 40.29 -54.83 43.09
CA GLY A 155 41.75 -54.95 43.19
C GLY A 155 42.22 -56.34 43.60
N ASP A 156 41.45 -57.08 44.40
CA ASP A 156 41.83 -58.42 44.85
C ASP A 156 41.10 -59.49 44.04
N SER A 157 41.88 -60.43 43.49
CA SER A 157 41.37 -61.61 42.80
C SER A 157 41.92 -62.86 43.47
N TYR A 158 41.01 -63.66 44.03
CA TYR A 158 41.12 -65.01 44.62
C TYR A 158 41.45 -65.15 46.10
N THR A 159 40.60 -65.94 46.79
CA THR A 159 40.86 -66.46 48.13
C THR A 159 41.69 -67.75 48.04
N LYS A 160 42.54 -67.92 49.05
CA LYS A 160 43.68 -68.85 49.21
C LYS A 160 43.41 -70.35 48.97
N ILE A 161 42.19 -70.79 48.66
CA ILE A 161 41.85 -72.22 48.59
C ILE A 161 41.70 -72.71 47.14
N GLU A 162 41.56 -71.81 46.15
CA GLU A 162 41.45 -72.19 44.72
C GLU A 162 42.80 -72.20 43.96
N SER A 163 43.94 -71.82 44.59
CA SER A 163 45.24 -71.76 43.91
C SER A 163 45.98 -73.10 43.79
N ASP A 164 45.62 -74.12 44.57
CA ASP A 164 46.53 -75.25 44.81
C ASP A 164 46.22 -76.49 43.96
N GLY A 165 45.30 -76.34 43.00
CA GLY A 165 44.56 -77.45 42.42
C GLY A 165 44.73 -77.72 40.93
N ARG A 166 45.88 -77.39 40.33
CA ARG A 166 46.36 -77.89 39.02
C ARG A 166 45.75 -77.23 37.74
N TYR A 167 46.59 -77.18 36.68
CA TYR A 167 46.26 -77.10 35.23
C TYR A 167 46.00 -75.71 34.60
N GLN A 168 46.45 -75.35 33.38
CA GLN A 168 47.58 -75.65 32.47
C GLN A 168 47.66 -74.43 31.48
N PRO A 169 48.76 -74.22 30.72
CA PRO A 169 49.18 -72.91 30.23
C PRO A 169 48.49 -72.37 28.96
N LYS A 170 48.41 -71.03 28.93
CA LYS A 170 48.33 -70.07 27.79
C LYS A 170 48.00 -70.65 26.39
N GLY A 171 46.74 -70.49 25.96
CA GLY A 171 46.31 -70.68 24.58
C GLY A 171 44.81 -70.46 24.40
N ASN A 172 44.42 -69.37 23.73
CA ASN A 172 43.06 -68.88 23.56
C ASN A 172 42.45 -69.41 22.25
N TYR A 173 41.46 -70.32 22.31
CA TYR A 173 40.35 -70.44 21.36
C TYR A 173 39.19 -71.18 22.06
N ALA A 174 38.13 -70.49 22.51
CA ALA A 174 36.84 -70.22 21.83
C ALA A 174 35.77 -71.29 22.19
N PRO A 175 34.42 -71.09 22.10
CA PRO A 175 33.64 -69.90 21.72
C PRO A 175 32.35 -69.58 22.53
N ALA A 176 31.81 -68.39 22.24
CA ALA A 176 30.40 -67.99 22.06
C ALA A 176 29.55 -67.48 23.25
N GLY A 177 29.23 -66.17 23.21
CA GLY A 177 28.15 -65.53 23.97
C GLY A 177 28.65 -64.47 24.96
N ASP A 178 29.40 -63.46 24.55
CA ASP A 178 28.83 -62.18 24.06
C ASP A 178 28.71 -61.14 25.17
N TYR A 179 29.82 -60.47 25.56
CA TYR A 179 29.79 -59.07 25.98
C TYR A 179 31.09 -58.36 25.62
N ALA A 180 30.91 -57.25 24.91
CA ALA A 180 31.89 -56.29 24.44
C ALA A 180 33.02 -55.97 25.44
N THR A 181 34.27 -56.26 25.08
CA THR A 181 35.47 -55.76 25.76
C THR A 181 35.73 -54.30 25.41
N ASN A 182 36.64 -53.60 26.11
CA ASN A 182 36.94 -52.18 25.85
C ASN A 182 37.30 -51.85 24.38
N VAL A 183 37.76 -52.81 23.58
CA VAL A 183 37.95 -52.64 22.12
C VAL A 183 36.62 -52.46 21.37
N ALA A 184 35.53 -53.07 21.84
CA ALA A 184 34.18 -52.86 21.33
C ALA A 184 33.53 -51.56 21.84
N LEU A 185 34.02 -50.96 22.93
CA LEU A 185 33.67 -49.58 23.30
C LEU A 185 34.43 -48.59 22.41
N THR A 186 35.71 -48.81 22.15
CA THR A 186 36.49 -47.96 21.22
C THR A 186 35.97 -48.08 19.79
N ASN A 187 35.71 -49.29 19.27
CA ASN A 187 35.16 -49.46 17.92
C ASN A 187 33.64 -49.25 17.81
N GLY A 188 32.90 -49.30 18.92
CA GLY A 188 31.43 -49.21 18.95
C GLY A 188 30.88 -47.81 19.27
N LEU A 189 31.62 -46.98 20.00
CA LEU A 189 31.29 -45.57 20.20
C LEU A 189 31.86 -44.69 19.09
N ASP A 190 33.05 -44.99 18.56
CA ASP A 190 33.63 -44.25 17.42
C ASP A 190 32.85 -44.46 16.11
N LYS A 191 31.95 -45.46 16.05
CA LYS A 191 31.05 -45.72 14.92
C LYS A 191 29.61 -45.24 15.12
N LYS A 192 29.22 -44.69 16.29
CA LYS A 192 27.84 -44.25 16.50
C LYS A 192 27.52 -42.87 15.92
N PHE A 193 28.51 -42.07 15.55
CA PHE A 193 28.43 -41.07 14.49
C PHE A 193 29.86 -40.90 13.94
N ASN A 194 30.15 -41.56 12.82
CA ASN A 194 31.45 -41.50 12.16
C ASN A 194 31.88 -40.04 11.91
N LYS A 195 33.09 -39.66 12.31
CA LYS A 195 33.70 -38.33 12.08
C LYS A 195 34.07 -38.08 10.60
N THR A 196 33.67 -38.97 9.70
CA THR A 196 34.08 -39.03 8.28
C THR A 196 32.95 -39.54 7.39
N GLY A 197 31.83 -38.81 7.31
CA GLY A 197 30.77 -39.04 6.33
C GLY A 197 29.95 -40.34 6.48
N GLY A 198 28.84 -40.41 5.74
CA GLY A 198 27.87 -41.52 5.72
C GLY A 198 26.44 -41.03 5.43
N SER A 199 25.52 -41.96 5.16
CA SER A 199 24.09 -41.68 4.94
C SER A 199 23.24 -42.34 6.03
N ILE A 200 22.27 -41.62 6.58
CA ILE A 200 21.22 -42.19 7.47
C ILE A 200 19.98 -42.42 6.60
N SER A 201 19.46 -43.64 6.61
CA SER A 201 18.23 -44.00 5.89
C SER A 201 17.06 -44.15 6.87
N GLY A 202 15.90 -43.57 6.53
CA GLY A 202 14.68 -43.57 7.36
C GLY A 202 14.37 -42.20 7.98
N ASN A 203 13.29 -42.13 8.76
CA ASN A 203 12.91 -40.92 9.47
C ASN A 203 13.88 -40.65 10.63
N VAL A 204 14.32 -39.40 10.79
CA VAL A 204 15.19 -38.96 11.88
C VAL A 204 14.47 -37.90 12.71
N THR A 205 14.31 -38.15 14.01
CA THR A 205 13.80 -37.16 14.98
C THR A 205 14.97 -36.67 15.83
N VAL A 206 15.18 -35.35 15.88
CA VAL A 206 16.22 -34.73 16.70
C VAL A 206 15.58 -33.82 17.73
N GLU A 207 15.93 -33.99 19.01
CA GLU A 207 15.56 -33.08 20.09
C GLU A 207 16.65 -32.01 20.24
N GLY A 208 16.38 -30.79 19.77
CA GLY A 208 17.31 -29.65 19.81
C GLY A 208 17.61 -29.06 18.43
N ASP A 209 18.59 -28.16 18.37
CA ASP A 209 18.99 -27.48 17.12
C ASP A 209 19.81 -28.42 16.22
N VAL A 210 19.50 -28.46 14.92
CA VAL A 210 20.27 -29.23 13.93
C VAL A 210 21.13 -28.27 13.13
N ALA A 211 22.46 -28.41 13.18
CA ALA A 211 23.40 -27.52 12.49
C ALA A 211 24.29 -28.27 11.50
N SER A 212 24.42 -27.76 10.28
CA SER A 212 25.50 -28.07 9.37
C SER A 212 26.54 -26.96 9.44
N LYS A 213 27.83 -27.31 9.56
CA LYS A 213 28.95 -26.36 9.50
C LYS A 213 29.97 -26.84 8.48
N TYR A 214 30.31 -25.98 7.53
CA TYR A 214 31.32 -26.26 6.51
C TYR A 214 32.06 -24.98 6.11
N ASN A 215 33.40 -25.02 6.15
CA ASN A 215 34.28 -23.92 5.74
C ASN A 215 33.87 -22.53 6.29
N GLY A 216 33.48 -22.47 7.57
CA GLY A 216 33.03 -21.24 8.21
C GLY A 216 31.57 -20.85 7.95
N TYR A 217 30.83 -21.55 7.08
CA TYR A 217 29.39 -21.38 6.88
C TYR A 217 28.62 -22.33 7.79
N ILE A 218 27.54 -21.83 8.39
CA ILE A 218 26.66 -22.57 9.27
C ILE A 218 25.23 -22.43 8.74
N VAL A 219 24.50 -23.54 8.63
CA VAL A 219 23.04 -23.57 8.42
C VAL A 219 22.42 -24.38 9.54
N LYS A 220 21.43 -23.81 10.22
CA LYS A 220 20.79 -24.36 11.41
C LYS A 220 19.28 -24.43 11.26
N LEU A 221 18.67 -25.53 11.70
CA LEU A 221 17.26 -25.58 12.07
C LEU A 221 17.21 -25.34 13.58
N GLU A 222 16.68 -24.20 13.99
CA GLU A 222 16.57 -23.83 15.40
C GLU A 222 15.17 -23.34 15.76
N THR A 223 14.79 -23.56 17.01
CA THR A 223 13.59 -22.97 17.60
C THR A 223 14.01 -21.95 18.64
N ARG A 224 13.79 -20.66 18.34
CA ARG A 224 14.22 -19.55 19.20
C ARG A 224 13.08 -18.57 19.43
N GLY A 225 12.75 -18.32 20.70
CA GLY A 225 11.66 -17.42 21.07
C GLY A 225 10.27 -17.91 20.62
N GLY A 226 10.06 -19.23 20.60
CA GLY A 226 8.79 -19.84 20.21
C GLY A 226 8.57 -20.01 18.71
N LYS A 227 9.55 -19.61 17.87
CA LYS A 227 9.46 -19.70 16.41
C LYS A 227 10.52 -20.65 15.87
N THR A 228 10.13 -21.55 14.98
CA THR A 228 11.04 -22.47 14.28
C THR A 228 11.51 -21.82 12.98
N GLY A 229 12.80 -21.91 12.66
CA GLY A 229 13.37 -21.30 11.45
C GLY A 229 14.62 -21.99 10.94
N ILE A 230 15.00 -21.62 9.71
CA ILE A 230 16.31 -21.91 9.12
C ILE A 230 17.19 -20.69 9.34
N VAL A 231 18.36 -20.87 9.96
CA VAL A 231 19.30 -19.80 10.27
C VAL A 231 20.62 -20.05 9.57
N SER A 232 21.08 -19.10 8.75
CA SER A 232 22.42 -19.14 8.18
C SER A 232 23.34 -18.11 8.84
N SER A 233 24.61 -18.45 9.03
CA SER A 233 25.64 -17.52 9.51
C SER A 233 27.02 -17.91 8.97
N THR A 234 27.95 -16.96 8.94
CA THR A 234 29.38 -17.25 8.82
C THR A 234 30.07 -17.10 10.18
N ASP A 235 31.17 -17.81 10.40
CA ASP A 235 31.93 -17.77 11.66
C ASP A 235 32.26 -16.31 12.02
N ASN A 236 31.55 -15.78 13.02
CA ASN A 236 31.57 -14.39 13.55
C ASN A 236 30.80 -13.28 12.80
N GLN A 237 29.75 -13.56 12.01
CA GLN A 237 28.90 -12.51 11.42
C GLN A 237 27.38 -12.83 11.47
N MET A 238 26.57 -11.80 11.13
CA MET A 238 25.10 -11.74 11.29
C MET A 238 24.35 -13.02 10.89
N TYR A 239 23.31 -13.34 11.65
CA TYR A 239 22.38 -14.43 11.37
C TYR A 239 21.30 -13.97 10.37
N TYR A 240 21.15 -14.67 9.25
CA TYR A 240 19.97 -14.54 8.41
C TYR A 240 18.98 -15.63 8.81
N THR A 241 17.88 -15.22 9.45
CA THR A 241 16.85 -16.12 9.95
C THR A 241 15.66 -16.14 9.00
N HIS A 242 15.35 -17.30 8.44
CA HIS A 242 14.11 -17.59 7.76
C HIS A 242 13.15 -18.31 8.73
N THR A 243 12.16 -17.58 9.23
CA THR A 243 11.15 -18.15 10.14
C THR A 243 10.13 -18.97 9.35
N LEU A 244 9.93 -20.22 9.74
CA LEU A 244 8.90 -21.08 9.14
C LEU A 244 7.51 -20.66 9.62
N GLN A 245 6.50 -20.85 8.77
CA GLN A 245 5.12 -20.48 9.09
C GLN A 245 4.54 -21.40 10.16
N GLU A 246 3.77 -20.84 11.09
CA GLU A 246 3.06 -21.59 12.15
C GLU A 246 1.73 -22.20 11.65
N LYS A 247 1.47 -22.18 10.34
CA LYS A 247 0.27 -22.73 9.69
C LYS A 247 0.65 -23.55 8.47
N SER A 248 -0.18 -24.53 8.13
CA SER A 248 -0.04 -25.28 6.87
C SER A 248 -0.26 -24.34 5.68
N GLY A 249 0.66 -24.37 4.72
CA GLY A 249 0.60 -23.53 3.52
C GLY A 249 1.88 -23.59 2.70
N THR A 250 1.82 -23.03 1.49
CA THR A 250 3.01 -22.84 0.65
C THR A 250 3.80 -21.64 1.17
N LEU A 251 5.09 -21.84 1.38
CA LEU A 251 6.03 -20.79 1.73
C LEU A 251 6.43 -20.01 0.49
N MET A 252 6.26 -18.69 0.53
CA MET A 252 6.75 -17.77 -0.49
C MET A 252 8.12 -17.25 -0.04
N HIS A 253 9.18 -17.61 -0.74
CA HIS A 253 10.54 -17.13 -0.50
C HIS A 253 10.72 -15.70 -1.03
N LEU A 254 11.76 -15.00 -0.55
CA LEU A 254 12.18 -13.73 -1.13
C LEU A 254 12.53 -13.96 -2.61
N GLY A 255 11.92 -13.16 -3.49
CA GLY A 255 12.06 -13.25 -4.94
C GLY A 255 10.99 -14.09 -5.65
N ASP A 256 10.21 -14.90 -4.92
CA ASP A 256 9.10 -15.64 -5.52
C ASP A 256 8.06 -14.67 -6.08
N GLY A 257 7.60 -14.92 -7.32
CA GLY A 257 6.66 -14.03 -8.00
C GLY A 257 7.16 -12.58 -8.10
N GLY A 258 8.48 -12.37 -8.08
CA GLY A 258 9.14 -11.06 -8.19
C GLY A 258 9.14 -10.23 -6.89
N TRP A 259 8.56 -10.70 -5.79
CA TRP A 259 8.44 -9.93 -4.55
C TRP A 259 9.80 -9.80 -3.84
N MET A 260 10.26 -8.57 -3.62
CA MET A 260 11.54 -8.26 -2.95
C MET A 260 12.78 -8.88 -3.63
N SER A 261 12.69 -9.18 -4.92
CA SER A 261 13.84 -9.52 -5.76
C SER A 261 14.60 -8.26 -6.16
N ASP A 262 15.92 -8.35 -6.32
CA ASP A 262 16.75 -7.27 -6.88
C ASP A 262 16.31 -6.85 -8.30
N THR A 263 15.60 -7.74 -9.00
CA THR A 263 14.98 -7.48 -10.31
C THR A 263 13.56 -8.04 -10.36
N GLY A 264 12.62 -7.34 -10.99
CA GLY A 264 11.27 -7.88 -11.18
C GLY A 264 11.29 -9.19 -11.96
N ALA A 265 10.34 -10.09 -11.72
CA ALA A 265 10.20 -11.29 -12.54
C ALA A 265 9.93 -10.88 -14.00
N VAL A 266 10.81 -11.31 -14.92
CA VAL A 266 10.63 -11.09 -16.36
C VAL A 266 9.74 -12.20 -16.90
N PHE A 267 8.61 -11.80 -17.44
CA PHE A 267 7.55 -12.69 -17.88
C PHE A 267 7.54 -12.80 -19.41
N GLY A 268 8.41 -13.66 -19.96
CA GLY A 268 8.69 -13.74 -21.42
C GLY A 268 8.14 -14.96 -22.16
N GLY A 269 7.28 -15.76 -21.53
CA GLY A 269 6.85 -17.07 -22.05
C GLY A 269 5.48 -17.12 -22.72
N ILE A 270 4.68 -16.06 -22.65
CA ILE A 270 3.32 -16.02 -23.22
C ILE A 270 3.07 -14.71 -23.99
N SER A 271 2.19 -14.77 -24.99
CA SER A 271 1.89 -13.67 -25.92
C SER A 271 1.01 -12.56 -25.34
N LEU A 272 0.27 -12.85 -24.26
CA LEU A 272 -0.61 -11.91 -23.57
C LEU A 272 -0.22 -11.83 -22.09
N LEU A 273 0.09 -10.63 -21.61
CA LEU A 273 0.28 -10.33 -20.19
C LEU A 273 -0.93 -10.75 -19.33
N SER A 274 -2.15 -10.70 -19.87
CA SER A 274 -3.35 -11.13 -19.14
C SER A 274 -3.45 -12.64 -18.93
N ASP A 275 -2.65 -13.45 -19.62
CA ASP A 275 -2.61 -14.90 -19.41
C ASP A 275 -1.78 -15.29 -18.17
N TYR A 276 -0.99 -14.37 -17.60
CA TYR A 276 -0.28 -14.60 -16.35
C TYR A 276 -1.25 -14.55 -15.15
N ARG A 277 -1.91 -15.68 -14.85
CA ARG A 277 -2.88 -15.85 -13.75
C ARG A 277 -2.22 -16.19 -12.41
N LEU A 278 -1.22 -15.41 -12.00
CA LEU A 278 -0.49 -15.62 -10.75
C LEU A 278 -0.43 -14.30 -9.98
N ASN A 279 -0.52 -14.38 -8.65
CA ASN A 279 -0.28 -13.22 -7.78
C ASN A 279 1.22 -12.93 -7.76
N SER A 280 1.64 -11.85 -8.40
CA SER A 280 3.04 -11.53 -8.62
C SER A 280 3.24 -10.06 -8.95
N ILE A 281 4.45 -9.57 -8.71
CA ILE A 281 4.96 -8.33 -9.31
C ILE A 281 5.99 -8.68 -10.39
N GLY A 282 6.09 -7.88 -11.44
CA GLY A 282 7.09 -8.12 -12.46
C GLY A 282 7.20 -7.05 -13.50
N TYR A 283 7.93 -7.40 -14.56
CA TYR A 283 8.18 -6.53 -15.70
C TYR A 283 7.57 -7.14 -16.96
N ALA A 284 6.74 -6.36 -17.63
CA ALA A 284 6.12 -6.71 -18.89
C ALA A 284 6.93 -6.11 -20.05
N TYR A 285 7.28 -6.96 -21.01
CA TYR A 285 8.04 -6.58 -22.20
C TYR A 285 7.11 -6.58 -23.41
N SER A 286 6.85 -5.39 -23.98
CA SER A 286 5.83 -5.19 -25.02
C SER A 286 6.16 -5.87 -26.34
N ALA A 287 7.44 -6.19 -26.60
CA ALA A 287 7.81 -6.95 -27.80
C ALA A 287 7.35 -8.41 -27.73
N SER A 288 7.22 -8.99 -26.54
CA SER A 288 6.73 -10.35 -26.33
C SER A 288 5.26 -10.42 -25.92
N GLN A 289 4.71 -9.33 -25.36
CA GLN A 289 3.37 -9.28 -24.78
C GLN A 289 2.54 -8.18 -25.45
N THR A 290 1.50 -8.59 -26.17
CA THR A 290 0.77 -7.71 -27.09
C THR A 290 -0.31 -6.85 -26.43
N ASP A 291 -0.78 -7.21 -25.24
CA ASP A 291 -1.84 -6.52 -24.48
C ASP A 291 -1.29 -5.70 -23.30
N THR A 292 -0.02 -5.32 -23.39
CA THR A 292 0.63 -4.41 -22.44
C THR A 292 -0.04 -3.03 -22.42
N TYR A 293 -0.02 -2.38 -21.25
CA TYR A 293 -0.55 -1.03 -21.06
C TYR A 293 0.16 -0.02 -22.00
N HIS A 294 -0.63 0.73 -22.78
CA HIS A 294 -0.18 1.61 -23.89
C HIS A 294 0.76 0.95 -24.91
N LYS A 295 0.81 -0.39 -24.99
CA LYS A 295 1.78 -1.13 -25.83
C LYS A 295 3.25 -0.83 -25.47
N THR A 296 3.50 -0.47 -24.22
CA THR A 296 4.85 -0.11 -23.72
C THR A 296 5.34 -1.10 -22.68
N ASN A 297 6.66 -1.13 -22.47
CA ASN A 297 7.24 -1.86 -21.35
C ASN A 297 6.85 -1.18 -20.03
N HIS A 298 6.42 -1.98 -19.05
CA HIS A 298 5.98 -1.45 -17.76
C HIS A 298 6.14 -2.48 -16.66
N HIS A 299 6.25 -2.00 -15.43
CA HIS A 299 6.10 -2.85 -14.25
C HIS A 299 4.62 -3.13 -14.01
N PHE A 300 4.30 -4.31 -13.49
CA PHE A 300 2.93 -4.63 -13.16
C PHE A 300 2.80 -5.40 -11.85
N LEU A 301 1.60 -5.33 -11.27
CA LEU A 301 1.16 -6.13 -10.13
C LEU A 301 -0.13 -6.85 -10.53
N ASN A 302 -0.12 -8.17 -10.38
CA ASN A 302 -1.29 -9.01 -10.58
C ASN A 302 -1.92 -9.39 -9.24
N VAL A 303 -3.23 -9.19 -9.13
CA VAL A 303 -4.03 -9.63 -7.98
C VAL A 303 -5.21 -10.43 -8.50
N PHE A 304 -5.11 -11.75 -8.40
CA PHE A 304 -6.15 -12.72 -8.72
C PHE A 304 -6.77 -13.26 -7.43
N GLY A 305 -8.11 -13.26 -7.41
CA GLY A 305 -8.92 -13.82 -6.35
C GLY A 305 -9.96 -14.79 -6.92
N TYR A 306 -10.58 -15.57 -6.04
CA TYR A 306 -11.55 -16.63 -6.34
C TYR A 306 -10.93 -17.96 -6.80
N VAL A 307 -11.61 -19.07 -6.48
CA VAL A 307 -11.11 -20.47 -6.43
C VAL A 307 -10.33 -20.91 -7.67
N ASN A 308 -10.62 -20.30 -8.84
CA ASN A 308 -10.08 -20.71 -10.14
C ASN A 308 -9.26 -19.63 -10.87
N ARG A 309 -8.94 -18.49 -10.24
CA ARG A 309 -8.19 -17.37 -10.86
C ARG A 309 -8.86 -16.76 -12.11
N ASN A 310 -10.17 -16.98 -12.23
CA ASN A 310 -11.01 -16.42 -13.30
C ASN A 310 -11.27 -14.92 -13.13
N TYR A 311 -11.04 -14.40 -11.91
CA TYR A 311 -11.27 -13.01 -11.54
C TYR A 311 -9.98 -12.40 -11.02
N GLY A 312 -9.68 -11.18 -11.44
CA GLY A 312 -8.50 -10.47 -10.95
C GLY A 312 -8.42 -9.05 -11.47
N VAL A 313 -7.38 -8.36 -11.02
CA VAL A 313 -7.00 -7.02 -11.48
C VAL A 313 -5.52 -7.01 -11.77
N GLN A 314 -5.13 -6.28 -12.81
CA GLN A 314 -3.74 -5.98 -13.12
C GLN A 314 -3.54 -4.48 -12.98
N LEU A 315 -2.47 -4.08 -12.29
CA LEU A 315 -2.02 -2.70 -12.15
C LEU A 315 -0.73 -2.55 -12.94
N ALA A 316 -0.62 -1.47 -13.73
CA ALA A 316 0.55 -1.17 -14.56
C ALA A 316 1.19 0.15 -14.12
N PHE A 317 2.52 0.17 -14.10
CA PHE A 317 3.36 1.32 -13.79
C PHE A 317 4.42 1.46 -14.86
N THR A 318 4.28 2.48 -15.69
CA THR A 318 5.18 2.74 -16.82
C THR A 318 6.39 3.57 -16.41
N ASN A 319 7.47 3.50 -17.18
CA ASN A 319 8.67 4.31 -16.94
C ASN A 319 8.43 5.82 -17.20
N ASP A 320 7.43 6.18 -18.00
CA ASP A 320 7.00 7.57 -18.20
C ASP A 320 6.03 8.06 -17.12
N GLY A 321 5.79 7.28 -16.06
CA GLY A 321 5.04 7.70 -14.88
C GLY A 321 3.52 7.59 -14.99
N ARG A 322 3.00 6.97 -16.06
CA ARG A 322 1.58 6.61 -16.18
C ARG A 322 1.28 5.38 -15.33
N VAL A 323 0.09 5.38 -14.73
CA VAL A 323 -0.45 4.27 -13.95
C VAL A 323 -1.79 3.88 -14.55
N GLY A 324 -1.98 2.58 -14.77
CA GLY A 324 -3.23 2.04 -15.29
C GLY A 324 -3.68 0.82 -14.52
N PHE A 325 -4.95 0.45 -14.66
CA PHE A 325 -5.48 -0.81 -14.18
C PHE A 325 -6.41 -1.44 -15.19
N ARG A 326 -6.59 -2.76 -15.11
CA ARG A 326 -7.66 -3.45 -15.82
C ARG A 326 -8.20 -4.60 -15.00
N ASN A 327 -9.47 -4.89 -15.19
CA ASN A 327 -10.12 -6.04 -14.57
C ASN A 327 -10.09 -7.24 -15.50
N ILE A 328 -10.05 -8.43 -14.90
CA ILE A 328 -10.31 -9.70 -15.55
C ILE A 328 -11.51 -10.30 -14.85
N GLU A 329 -12.58 -10.57 -15.60
CA GLU A 329 -13.84 -11.07 -15.06
C GLU A 329 -14.24 -12.32 -15.84
N ASN A 330 -14.41 -13.44 -15.14
CA ASN A 330 -14.77 -14.71 -15.75
C ASN A 330 -13.88 -15.06 -16.97
N ASN A 331 -12.56 -14.96 -16.80
CA ASN A 331 -11.53 -15.13 -17.85
C ASN A 331 -11.55 -14.13 -19.00
N THR A 332 -12.46 -13.15 -18.99
CA THR A 332 -12.51 -12.08 -19.98
C THR A 332 -11.69 -10.89 -19.49
N THR A 333 -10.62 -10.55 -20.21
CA THR A 333 -9.80 -9.37 -19.95
C THR A 333 -10.52 -8.12 -20.43
N LYS A 334 -10.70 -7.14 -19.54
CA LYS A 334 -11.20 -5.81 -19.91
C LYS A 334 -10.06 -4.94 -20.46
N GLU A 335 -10.43 -3.89 -21.17
CA GLU A 335 -9.49 -2.87 -21.61
C GLU A 335 -8.81 -2.18 -20.43
N TRP A 336 -7.63 -1.61 -20.69
CA TRP A 336 -6.92 -0.80 -19.72
C TRP A 336 -7.67 0.52 -19.44
N ALA A 337 -7.81 0.84 -18.16
CA ALA A 337 -8.26 2.13 -17.66
C ALA A 337 -7.06 2.90 -17.10
N ASP A 338 -6.97 4.19 -17.43
CA ASP A 338 -5.93 5.09 -16.93
C ASP A 338 -6.29 5.63 -15.54
N PHE A 339 -5.29 5.74 -14.65
CA PHE A 339 -5.37 6.69 -13.56
C PHE A 339 -4.95 8.07 -14.06
N TYR A 340 -5.73 9.09 -13.70
CA TYR A 340 -5.38 10.47 -13.98
C TYR A 340 -4.26 10.93 -13.03
N THR A 341 -3.15 11.31 -13.63
CA THR A 341 -1.93 11.82 -12.98
C THR A 341 -1.57 13.17 -13.57
N THR A 342 -0.70 13.93 -12.91
CA THR A 342 -0.21 15.21 -13.45
C THR A 342 0.62 15.06 -14.74
N ILE A 343 0.99 13.84 -15.11
CA ILE A 343 1.74 13.54 -16.35
C ILE A 343 0.79 13.35 -17.55
N ASN A 344 -0.34 12.67 -17.36
CA ASN A 344 -1.28 12.34 -18.44
C ASN A 344 -2.58 13.17 -18.40
N THR A 345 -2.70 14.11 -17.47
CA THR A 345 -3.81 15.08 -17.41
C THR A 345 -3.37 16.47 -17.04
N THR A 346 -4.18 17.46 -17.44
CA THR A 346 -4.05 18.85 -17.04
C THR A 346 -5.41 19.39 -16.61
N ILE A 347 -5.41 20.35 -15.70
CA ILE A 347 -6.64 21.09 -15.35
C ILE A 347 -6.80 22.20 -16.38
N ASP A 348 -7.95 22.25 -17.03
CA ASP A 348 -8.27 23.34 -17.95
C ASP A 348 -8.60 24.64 -17.19
N ARG A 349 -8.81 25.73 -17.94
CA ARG A 349 -9.14 27.05 -17.36
C ARG A 349 -10.43 27.07 -16.53
N ASN A 350 -11.29 26.06 -16.66
CA ASN A 350 -12.56 25.93 -15.96
C ASN A 350 -12.46 24.99 -14.74
N GLY A 351 -11.27 24.43 -14.45
CA GLY A 351 -11.07 23.52 -13.33
C GLY A 351 -11.36 22.05 -13.66
N CYS A 352 -11.66 21.70 -14.92
CA CYS A 352 -11.93 20.33 -15.33
C CYS A 352 -10.64 19.58 -15.70
N LEU A 353 -10.53 18.32 -15.29
CA LEU A 353 -9.43 17.43 -15.71
C LEU A 353 -9.61 17.04 -17.18
N LYS A 354 -8.62 17.35 -18.02
CA LYS A 354 -8.54 16.91 -19.42
C LYS A 354 -7.29 16.06 -19.62
N VAL A 355 -7.38 15.07 -20.53
CA VAL A 355 -6.21 14.32 -20.99
C VAL A 355 -5.15 15.31 -21.47
N ALA A 356 -3.89 15.08 -21.11
CA ALA A 356 -2.79 15.91 -21.55
C ALA A 356 -2.73 15.90 -23.08
N GLY A 357 -3.21 17.00 -23.68
CA GLY A 357 -3.20 17.25 -25.11
C GLY A 357 -2.33 18.46 -25.42
N THR A 358 -2.27 18.83 -26.70
CA THR A 358 -1.64 20.10 -27.05
C THR A 358 -2.49 21.25 -26.49
N SER A 359 -1.88 22.41 -26.20
CA SER A 359 -2.60 23.62 -25.75
C SER A 359 -3.78 24.02 -26.65
N ASN A 360 -3.84 23.47 -27.86
CA ASN A 360 -4.90 23.61 -28.86
C ASN A 360 -6.22 22.98 -28.40
N GLU A 361 -6.15 21.86 -27.67
CA GLU A 361 -7.30 21.02 -27.28
C GLU A 361 -7.89 21.42 -25.92
N LEU A 362 -7.19 22.26 -25.17
CA LEU A 362 -7.60 22.74 -23.85
C LEU A 362 -8.45 24.02 -23.89
N SER A 363 -8.73 24.59 -25.08
CA SER A 363 -9.49 25.83 -25.23
C SER A 363 -10.81 25.60 -25.95
N ASP A 364 -11.91 26.02 -25.33
CA ASP A 364 -13.28 25.84 -25.83
C ASP A 364 -13.59 26.64 -27.12
N PHE A 365 -12.69 27.52 -27.57
CA PHE A 365 -12.79 28.28 -28.81
C PHE A 365 -11.57 28.07 -29.74
N PRO A 366 -11.78 27.70 -31.02
CA PRO A 366 -10.67 27.45 -31.97
C PRO A 366 -9.78 28.67 -32.20
N VAL A 367 -8.47 28.46 -32.36
CA VAL A 367 -7.53 29.53 -32.77
C VAL A 367 -7.91 30.02 -34.17
N GLY A 368 -7.90 31.33 -34.37
CA GLY A 368 -8.20 31.96 -35.67
C GLY A 368 -9.68 32.18 -35.97
N SER A 369 -10.61 31.70 -35.15
CA SER A 369 -12.02 32.05 -35.30
C SER A 369 -12.29 33.49 -34.84
N PRO A 370 -12.96 34.35 -35.65
CA PRO A 370 -13.33 35.69 -35.23
C PRO A 370 -14.33 35.69 -34.06
N ILE A 371 -14.07 36.53 -33.05
CA ILE A 371 -14.89 36.69 -31.84
C ILE A 371 -15.35 38.14 -31.77
N PRO A 372 -16.66 38.43 -31.65
CA PRO A 372 -17.16 39.75 -31.29
C PRO A 372 -16.74 40.09 -29.85
N TRP A 373 -15.97 41.16 -29.68
CA TRP A 373 -15.49 41.63 -28.39
C TRP A 373 -16.11 42.99 -28.03
N PRO A 374 -16.69 43.13 -26.81
CA PRO A 374 -17.47 44.32 -26.46
C PRO A 374 -16.62 45.55 -26.09
N GLN A 375 -15.29 45.42 -25.99
CA GLN A 375 -14.40 46.53 -25.63
C GLN A 375 -13.58 47.01 -26.83
N ALA A 376 -13.11 48.26 -26.77
CA ALA A 376 -12.29 48.87 -27.82
C ALA A 376 -10.87 48.27 -27.93
N THR A 377 -10.42 47.57 -26.90
CA THR A 377 -9.07 46.98 -26.82
C THR A 377 -9.16 45.47 -26.68
N ALA A 378 -8.41 44.74 -27.51
CA ALA A 378 -8.30 43.29 -27.40
C ALA A 378 -7.58 42.90 -26.09
N PRO A 379 -8.04 41.83 -25.39
CA PRO A 379 -7.34 41.33 -24.23
C PRO A 379 -6.00 40.70 -24.62
N THR A 380 -5.08 40.59 -23.67
CA THR A 380 -3.78 39.94 -23.87
C THR A 380 -3.96 38.53 -24.44
N GLY A 381 -3.17 38.19 -25.46
CA GLY A 381 -3.25 36.90 -26.16
C GLY A 381 -4.22 36.86 -27.35
N PHE A 382 -4.86 37.99 -27.67
CA PHE A 382 -5.74 38.14 -28.83
C PHE A 382 -5.21 39.24 -29.77
N LEU A 383 -5.53 39.08 -31.06
CA LEU A 383 -5.20 40.06 -32.10
C LEU A 383 -6.49 40.59 -32.73
N VAL A 384 -6.51 41.88 -33.08
CA VAL A 384 -7.63 42.52 -33.76
C VAL A 384 -7.65 42.12 -35.24
N CYS A 385 -8.81 41.82 -35.80
CA CYS A 385 -9.01 41.59 -37.23
C CYS A 385 -9.06 42.93 -38.01
N ASN A 386 -7.92 43.63 -38.08
CA ASN A 386 -7.78 44.94 -38.74
C ASN A 386 -6.87 44.88 -39.98
N GLY A 387 -6.71 43.70 -40.58
CA GLY A 387 -5.79 43.51 -41.71
C GLY A 387 -4.31 43.39 -41.32
N GLN A 388 -3.96 43.35 -40.02
CA GLN A 388 -2.57 43.25 -39.61
C GLN A 388 -1.91 41.93 -40.00
N THR A 389 -0.60 41.98 -40.23
CA THR A 389 0.27 40.80 -40.34
C THR A 389 0.67 40.30 -38.96
N PHE A 390 0.88 38.99 -38.82
CA PHE A 390 1.37 38.37 -37.60
C PHE A 390 2.56 37.45 -37.86
N ASN A 391 3.38 37.24 -36.83
CA ASN A 391 4.53 36.37 -36.92
C ASN A 391 4.09 34.90 -36.85
N LYS A 392 4.29 34.15 -37.94
CA LYS A 392 3.90 32.72 -38.06
C LYS A 392 4.71 31.80 -37.14
N THR A 393 5.92 32.18 -36.77
CA THR A 393 6.76 31.43 -35.83
C THR A 393 6.28 31.64 -34.39
N THR A 394 5.86 32.85 -34.04
CA THR A 394 5.28 33.16 -32.73
C THR A 394 3.88 32.58 -32.56
N TYR A 395 3.08 32.55 -33.63
CA TYR A 395 1.70 32.08 -33.62
C TYR A 395 1.45 30.97 -34.66
N PRO A 396 2.02 29.76 -34.45
CA PRO A 396 1.97 28.68 -35.44
C PRO A 396 0.55 28.17 -35.69
N LEU A 397 -0.31 28.18 -34.67
CA LEU A 397 -1.71 27.74 -34.79
C LEU A 397 -2.55 28.73 -35.58
N LEU A 398 -2.32 30.02 -35.36
CA LEU A 398 -2.94 31.07 -36.16
C LEU A 398 -2.46 31.02 -37.61
N ALA A 399 -1.22 30.59 -37.85
CA ALA A 399 -0.68 30.36 -39.19
C ALA A 399 -1.33 29.16 -39.91
N VAL A 400 -1.85 28.18 -39.18
CA VAL A 400 -2.68 27.10 -39.77
C VAL A 400 -4.03 27.66 -40.24
N ALA A 401 -4.67 28.50 -39.42
CA ALA A 401 -5.95 29.13 -39.76
C ALA A 401 -5.83 30.20 -40.86
N TYR A 402 -4.74 30.99 -40.85
CA TYR A 402 -4.44 32.04 -41.81
C TYR A 402 -3.04 31.85 -42.42
N PRO A 403 -2.89 30.97 -43.43
CA PRO A 403 -1.58 30.62 -44.01
C PRO A 403 -0.80 31.81 -44.60
N SER A 404 -1.50 32.87 -44.99
CA SER A 404 -0.91 34.13 -45.50
C SER A 404 -0.11 34.89 -44.44
N GLY A 405 -0.28 34.59 -43.15
CA GLY A 405 0.31 35.38 -42.06
C GLY A 405 -0.35 36.76 -41.87
N LYS A 406 -1.56 36.96 -42.43
CA LYS A 406 -2.32 38.21 -42.36
C LYS A 406 -3.76 37.93 -41.96
N LEU A 407 -4.27 38.70 -41.00
CA LEU A 407 -5.67 38.64 -40.59
C LEU A 407 -6.57 39.36 -41.61
N PRO A 408 -7.84 38.97 -41.74
CA PRO A 408 -8.81 39.78 -42.47
C PRO A 408 -8.99 41.15 -41.79
N ASP A 409 -9.34 42.16 -42.58
CA ASP A 409 -9.84 43.41 -42.04
C ASP A 409 -11.36 43.30 -41.95
N LEU A 410 -11.88 43.16 -40.73
CA LEU A 410 -13.30 42.98 -40.46
C LEU A 410 -13.93 44.25 -39.86
N ARG A 411 -13.22 45.38 -39.90
CA ARG A 411 -13.76 46.65 -39.43
C ARG A 411 -14.88 47.08 -40.39
N SER A 412 -16.07 47.27 -39.84
CA SER A 412 -17.29 47.62 -40.59
C SER A 412 -17.78 46.55 -41.57
N GLU A 413 -17.33 45.30 -41.44
CA GLU A 413 -17.77 44.19 -42.29
C GLU A 413 -18.82 43.30 -41.62
N PHE A 414 -19.73 42.76 -42.41
CA PHE A 414 -20.66 41.71 -41.97
C PHE A 414 -20.10 40.33 -42.33
N ILE A 415 -20.00 39.44 -41.35
CA ILE A 415 -19.61 38.05 -41.60
C ILE A 415 -20.84 37.24 -42.02
N ARG A 416 -20.71 36.47 -43.11
CA ARG A 416 -21.73 35.51 -43.55
C ARG A 416 -21.15 34.11 -43.76
N GLY A 417 -22.01 33.10 -43.66
CA GLY A 417 -21.65 31.72 -44.00
C GLY A 417 -21.25 31.59 -45.47
N LEU A 418 -20.22 30.76 -45.71
CA LEU A 418 -19.89 30.26 -47.04
C LEU A 418 -21.01 29.32 -47.51
N ASP A 419 -21.32 29.34 -48.82
CA ASP A 419 -22.34 28.48 -49.41
C ASP A 419 -22.08 26.98 -49.15
N ALA A 420 -20.82 26.55 -49.24
CA ALA A 420 -20.35 25.20 -48.93
C ALA A 420 -21.19 24.07 -49.58
N GLY A 421 -21.70 24.30 -50.79
CA GLY A 421 -22.46 23.30 -51.57
C GLY A 421 -23.98 23.43 -51.48
N ARG A 422 -24.50 24.49 -50.84
CA ARG A 422 -25.93 24.79 -50.78
C ARG A 422 -26.49 25.40 -52.07
N ASN A 423 -25.64 25.84 -52.99
CA ASN A 423 -25.99 26.40 -54.30
C ASN A 423 -26.84 27.69 -54.26
N VAL A 424 -26.73 28.47 -53.20
CA VAL A 424 -27.32 29.82 -53.06
C VAL A 424 -26.30 30.90 -53.45
N ASP A 425 -25.02 30.69 -53.17
CA ASP A 425 -23.92 31.63 -53.43
C ASP A 425 -22.64 30.87 -53.84
N SER A 426 -22.76 30.04 -54.89
CA SER A 426 -21.79 29.01 -55.29
C SER A 426 -20.46 29.51 -55.89
N GLY A 427 -20.33 30.82 -56.13
CA GLY A 427 -19.13 31.42 -56.75
C GLY A 427 -18.08 31.97 -55.77
N ARG A 428 -18.32 31.88 -54.46
CA ARG A 428 -17.48 32.53 -53.44
C ARG A 428 -16.56 31.55 -52.71
N THR A 429 -15.41 32.06 -52.25
CA THR A 429 -14.43 31.33 -51.47
C THR A 429 -14.36 31.85 -50.03
N VAL A 430 -13.78 31.07 -49.13
CA VAL A 430 -13.52 31.52 -47.75
C VAL A 430 -12.71 32.83 -47.77
N LEU A 431 -13.13 33.80 -46.94
CA LEU A 431 -12.54 35.15 -46.83
C LEU A 431 -12.67 36.07 -48.08
N SER A 432 -13.47 35.72 -49.09
CA SER A 432 -13.75 36.66 -50.19
C SER A 432 -14.65 37.81 -49.72
N ALA A 433 -14.25 39.05 -50.00
CA ALA A 433 -15.08 40.23 -49.77
C ALA A 433 -16.21 40.34 -50.81
N GLN A 434 -17.31 41.00 -50.43
CA GLN A 434 -18.44 41.28 -51.31
C GLN A 434 -18.94 42.69 -50.99
N SER A 435 -19.11 43.52 -52.01
CA SER A 435 -19.72 44.84 -51.85
C SER A 435 -21.21 44.73 -51.48
N ASP A 436 -21.76 45.79 -50.93
CA ASP A 436 -23.19 45.86 -50.66
C ASP A 436 -24.00 45.76 -51.96
N ALA A 437 -25.20 45.19 -51.84
CA ALA A 437 -26.20 45.17 -52.88
C ALA A 437 -27.56 45.45 -52.26
N MET A 438 -28.41 46.20 -52.97
CA MET A 438 -29.80 46.40 -52.59
C MET A 438 -30.71 45.53 -53.45
N GLN A 439 -31.86 45.14 -52.89
CA GLN A 439 -32.89 44.48 -53.67
C GLN A 439 -33.36 45.39 -54.81
N ASN A 440 -33.83 44.79 -55.90
CA ASN A 440 -34.41 45.54 -57.01
C ASN A 440 -35.59 46.38 -56.50
N ILE A 441 -35.58 47.68 -56.80
CA ILE A 441 -36.69 48.58 -56.50
C ILE A 441 -37.39 48.91 -57.82
N THR A 442 -38.69 48.65 -57.88
CA THR A 442 -39.46 48.81 -59.10
C THR A 442 -40.42 50.00 -59.01
N GLY A 443 -40.73 50.55 -60.17
CA GLY A 443 -41.72 51.59 -60.37
C GLY A 443 -41.85 51.85 -61.85
N GLU A 444 -43.04 52.20 -62.28
CA GLU A 444 -43.31 52.57 -63.67
C GLU A 444 -43.53 54.07 -63.76
N ILE A 445 -43.00 54.67 -64.82
CA ILE A 445 -43.29 56.03 -65.22
C ILE A 445 -43.61 56.02 -66.72
N GLY A 446 -44.75 56.57 -67.08
CA GLY A 446 -45.24 56.53 -68.45
C GLY A 446 -46.39 57.50 -68.72
N TRP A 447 -46.93 57.44 -69.93
CA TRP A 447 -48.05 58.27 -70.38
C TRP A 447 -49.21 57.37 -70.85
N GLY A 448 -50.43 57.84 -70.63
CA GLY A 448 -51.67 57.25 -71.12
C GLY A 448 -52.47 58.28 -71.95
N GLU A 449 -53.73 57.99 -72.25
CA GLU A 449 -54.59 58.85 -73.09
C GLU A 449 -54.72 60.29 -72.58
N ASN A 450 -54.45 60.53 -71.30
CA ASN A 450 -54.56 61.83 -70.63
C ASN A 450 -53.20 62.56 -70.38
N GLY A 451 -52.12 62.14 -71.04
CA GLY A 451 -50.85 62.88 -71.14
C GLY A 451 -49.66 62.34 -70.32
N LEU A 452 -48.63 63.18 -70.10
CA LEU A 452 -47.34 62.78 -69.51
C LEU A 452 -47.45 62.44 -68.00
N PHE A 453 -46.73 61.39 -67.56
CA PHE A 453 -46.67 60.91 -66.16
C PHE A 453 -48.03 60.56 -65.53
N THR A 454 -49.03 60.22 -66.36
CA THR A 454 -50.32 59.69 -65.89
C THR A 454 -50.21 58.25 -65.39
N ILE A 455 -49.13 57.55 -65.75
CA ILE A 455 -48.74 56.28 -65.16
C ILE A 455 -47.52 56.59 -64.30
N ALA A 456 -47.68 56.50 -62.98
CA ALA A 456 -46.61 56.67 -62.00
C ALA A 456 -46.94 55.84 -60.77
N ASN A 457 -46.11 54.83 -60.48
CA ASN A 457 -46.30 53.95 -59.33
C ASN A 457 -44.95 53.49 -58.75
N GLY A 458 -45.02 52.81 -57.60
CA GLY A 458 -43.83 52.37 -56.88
C GLY A 458 -43.05 53.56 -56.34
N VAL A 459 -41.80 53.68 -56.77
CA VAL A 459 -40.91 54.80 -56.40
C VAL A 459 -41.17 56.10 -57.14
N PHE A 460 -42.05 56.11 -58.14
CA PHE A 460 -42.39 57.31 -58.89
C PHE A 460 -43.73 57.90 -58.44
N THR A 461 -43.73 59.19 -58.15
CA THR A 461 -44.95 59.96 -57.82
C THR A 461 -45.02 61.22 -58.70
N PRO A 462 -46.14 61.51 -59.38
CA PRO A 462 -46.27 62.72 -60.19
C PRO A 462 -46.38 63.94 -59.25
N THR A 463 -45.59 64.99 -59.50
CA THR A 463 -45.50 66.14 -58.56
C THR A 463 -45.94 67.47 -59.16
N GLN A 464 -45.95 67.61 -60.48
CA GLN A 464 -46.45 68.83 -61.13
C GLN A 464 -46.96 68.51 -62.54
N SER A 465 -48.16 69.01 -62.84
CA SER A 465 -48.71 69.08 -64.19
C SER A 465 -49.41 70.43 -64.35
N THR A 466 -48.89 71.30 -65.22
CA THR A 466 -49.58 72.55 -65.59
C THR A 466 -50.33 72.42 -66.93
N THR A 467 -49.87 71.51 -67.80
CA THR A 467 -50.48 71.13 -69.08
C THR A 467 -49.89 69.80 -69.53
N ASN A 468 -50.65 68.70 -69.41
CA ASN A 468 -50.20 67.37 -69.80
C ASN A 468 -50.32 67.16 -71.34
N ARG A 469 -49.44 67.80 -72.12
CA ARG A 469 -49.41 67.66 -73.59
C ARG A 469 -48.01 67.22 -74.07
N ILE A 470 -47.96 66.28 -75.02
CA ILE A 470 -46.76 66.04 -75.84
C ILE A 470 -46.70 67.19 -76.85
N ALA A 471 -45.76 68.12 -76.69
CA ALA A 471 -45.65 69.28 -77.57
C ALA A 471 -45.49 68.83 -79.04
N SER A 472 -46.33 69.37 -79.93
CA SER A 472 -46.15 69.21 -81.37
C SER A 472 -45.31 70.39 -81.90
N ALA A 473 -44.65 70.23 -83.06
CA ALA A 473 -43.83 71.30 -83.63
C ALA A 473 -44.66 72.58 -83.83
N GLY A 474 -44.38 73.62 -83.04
CA GLY A 474 -45.05 74.94 -83.12
C GLY A 474 -45.71 75.47 -81.83
N ASP A 475 -45.75 74.71 -80.73
CA ASP A 475 -46.34 75.23 -79.47
C ASP A 475 -45.43 76.25 -78.76
N ALA A 476 -45.94 77.48 -78.55
CA ALA A 476 -45.23 78.60 -77.88
C ALA A 476 -45.57 78.73 -76.38
N GLY A 477 -45.43 77.64 -75.61
CA GLY A 477 -45.65 77.65 -74.15
C GLY A 477 -44.78 76.66 -73.39
N THR A 478 -44.21 77.07 -72.26
CA THR A 478 -43.44 76.21 -71.34
C THR A 478 -44.37 75.28 -70.56
N SER A 479 -44.66 74.10 -71.11
CA SER A 479 -45.32 73.01 -70.37
C SER A 479 -44.28 72.17 -69.64
N VAL A 480 -44.42 71.99 -68.34
CA VAL A 480 -43.56 71.10 -67.54
C VAL A 480 -44.40 69.99 -66.92
N SER A 481 -43.95 68.76 -67.11
CA SER A 481 -44.41 67.59 -66.36
C SER A 481 -43.23 67.10 -65.53
N ARG A 482 -43.45 66.75 -64.25
CA ARG A 482 -42.43 66.22 -63.35
C ARG A 482 -42.95 65.02 -62.59
N ALA A 483 -42.11 64.00 -62.47
CA ALA A 483 -42.28 62.92 -61.51
C ALA A 483 -41.08 62.91 -60.56
N LYS A 484 -41.35 62.57 -59.30
CA LYS A 484 -40.34 62.44 -58.26
C LYS A 484 -40.00 60.97 -58.10
N PHE A 485 -38.71 60.65 -58.14
CA PHE A 485 -38.20 59.37 -57.68
C PHE A 485 -37.95 59.44 -56.17
N GLU A 486 -38.60 58.57 -55.42
CA GLU A 486 -38.46 58.44 -53.97
C GLU A 486 -38.32 56.97 -53.58
N ALA A 487 -37.08 56.52 -53.44
CA ALA A 487 -36.80 55.18 -52.91
C ALA A 487 -37.41 54.95 -51.51
N SER A 488 -37.59 56.02 -50.72
CA SER A 488 -38.22 55.98 -49.39
C SER A 488 -39.65 55.40 -49.39
N ASN A 489 -40.32 55.41 -50.54
CA ASN A 489 -41.70 54.90 -50.67
C ASN A 489 -41.76 53.36 -50.68
N GLN A 490 -40.62 52.68 -50.91
CA GLN A 490 -40.52 51.22 -50.95
C GLN A 490 -39.38 50.67 -50.07
N ALA A 491 -38.41 51.49 -49.68
CA ALA A 491 -37.25 51.09 -48.90
C ALA A 491 -36.87 52.15 -47.86
N ARG A 492 -36.25 51.75 -46.75
CA ARG A 492 -35.62 52.72 -45.83
C ARG A 492 -34.34 53.24 -46.46
N THR A 493 -34.09 54.55 -46.37
CA THR A 493 -32.92 55.18 -46.98
C THR A 493 -31.89 55.58 -45.92
N ALA A 494 -30.61 55.46 -46.29
CA ALA A 494 -29.44 55.92 -45.55
C ALA A 494 -28.29 56.13 -46.54
N ASN A 495 -27.15 56.67 -46.09
CA ASN A 495 -25.95 56.80 -46.93
C ASN A 495 -25.31 55.45 -47.33
N GLU A 496 -25.68 54.36 -46.66
CA GLU A 496 -25.18 52.99 -46.85
C GLU A 496 -26.33 52.00 -46.67
N ASN A 497 -26.43 50.98 -47.52
CA ASN A 497 -27.41 49.91 -47.33
C ASN A 497 -26.93 48.94 -46.23
N ARG A 498 -27.61 48.93 -45.08
CA ARG A 498 -27.24 48.08 -43.95
C ARG A 498 -28.43 47.66 -43.11
N PRO A 499 -28.42 46.43 -42.55
CA PRO A 499 -29.34 46.08 -41.47
C PRO A 499 -28.99 46.89 -40.20
N ARG A 500 -29.93 46.95 -39.25
CA ARG A 500 -29.60 47.46 -37.90
C ARG A 500 -28.51 46.58 -37.29
N ASN A 501 -27.50 47.20 -36.71
CA ASN A 501 -26.33 46.51 -36.16
C ASN A 501 -25.81 47.23 -34.91
N ILE A 502 -24.97 46.52 -34.14
CA ILE A 502 -24.19 47.05 -33.02
C ILE A 502 -22.72 46.74 -33.33
N ALA A 503 -21.85 47.73 -33.17
CA ALA A 503 -20.43 47.58 -33.43
C ALA A 503 -19.72 46.84 -32.28
N PHE A 504 -19.07 45.72 -32.60
CA PHE A 504 -18.15 45.00 -31.72
C PHE A 504 -16.76 45.02 -32.37
N LEU A 505 -15.71 44.93 -31.56
CA LEU A 505 -14.36 44.72 -32.07
C LEU A 505 -14.21 43.25 -32.46
N TYR A 506 -13.83 42.94 -33.69
CA TYR A 506 -13.50 41.55 -34.05
C TYR A 506 -12.06 41.21 -33.65
N ILE A 507 -11.91 40.16 -32.83
CA ILE A 507 -10.61 39.65 -32.40
C ILE A 507 -10.46 38.17 -32.72
N VAL A 508 -9.23 37.67 -32.81
CA VAL A 508 -8.89 36.24 -32.88
C VAL A 508 -7.95 35.89 -31.75
N ARG A 509 -8.06 34.66 -31.24
CA ARG A 509 -7.06 34.11 -30.33
C ARG A 509 -5.74 33.94 -31.07
N ALA A 510 -4.64 34.40 -30.49
CA ALA A 510 -3.32 34.35 -31.11
C ALA A 510 -2.56 33.03 -30.82
N ALA A 511 -2.83 32.38 -29.69
CA ALA A 511 -2.19 31.13 -29.24
C ALA A 511 -3.16 30.19 -28.50
#